data_AF-A0A1G3PLA8-F1
#
_entry.id   AF-A0A1G3PLA8-F1
#
_cell.length_a   1.000
_cell.length_b   1.000
_cell.length_c   1.000
_cell.angle_alpha   90.00
_cell.angle_beta   90.00
_cell.angle_gamma   90.00
#
_symmetry.space_group_name_H-M   'P 1'
#
loop_
_entity.id
_entity.type
_entity.pdbx_description
1 polymer ?
#
loop_
_entity_poly.entity_id
_entity_poly.type
_entity_poly.pdbx_seq_one_letter_code
_entity_poly.pdbx_strand_id
1 'polypeptide(L)'
;MSDPIKTILIVLGLAGVYPDVLINNITVAKKKEAIVANFTLENLVNPSIRDIIQSGAVVFFSFEIKTRVNSVAVFQTNIYFSISNKQNMFFLGNSKSLTFDALTNKLFRQEMVVLPGYKKYGKSAGTAQILLSIYAENIPNISDLWGNQPRMELNFQLKE
;
A
#
# COMPACT_ATOMS: atom_id res chain seq x y z
N MET A 1 3.65 -17.82 22.63
CA MET A 1 2.86 -16.57 22.76
C MET A 1 3.61 -15.49 21.99
N SER A 2 2.98 -14.82 21.03
CA SER A 2 3.63 -13.79 20.21
C SER A 2 3.52 -12.42 20.87
N ASP A 3 4.66 -11.85 21.27
CA ASP A 3 4.73 -10.52 21.88
C ASP A 3 4.16 -9.43 20.96
N PRO A 4 3.38 -8.47 21.50
CA PRO A 4 2.79 -7.41 20.70
C PRO A 4 3.85 -6.40 20.24
N ILE A 5 3.95 -6.22 18.93
CA ILE A 5 4.64 -5.10 18.29
C ILE A 5 3.80 -3.85 18.54
N LYS A 6 4.41 -2.81 19.14
CA LYS A 6 3.75 -1.50 19.29
C LYS A 6 3.86 -0.73 17.98
N THR A 7 2.75 -0.59 17.25
CA THR A 7 2.66 0.22 16.04
C THR A 7 2.19 1.63 16.41
N ILE A 8 2.92 2.65 15.98
CA ILE A 8 2.47 4.06 16.01
C ILE A 8 2.19 4.47 14.57
N LEU A 9 0.93 4.79 14.26
CA LEU A 9 0.48 5.23 12.94
C LEU A 9 0.48 6.76 12.88
N ILE A 10 1.14 7.32 11.86
CA ILE A 10 1.00 8.73 11.49
C ILE A 10 0.56 8.77 10.03
N VAL A 11 -0.65 9.30 9.78
CA VAL A 11 -1.16 9.60 8.43
C VAL A 11 -1.06 11.12 8.25
N LEU A 12 -0.29 11.56 7.26
CA LEU A 12 -0.21 12.98 6.88
C LEU A 12 -0.89 13.14 5.52
N GLY A 13 -1.95 13.95 5.46
CA GLY A 13 -2.67 14.26 4.23
C GLY A 13 -2.42 15.70 3.78
N LEU A 14 -2.32 15.91 2.48
CA LEU A 14 -2.64 17.20 1.85
C LEU A 14 -4.16 17.20 1.59
N ALA A 15 -4.79 18.37 1.55
CA ALA A 15 -6.21 18.47 1.22
C ALA A 15 -6.40 18.44 -0.30
N GLY A 16 -7.31 17.60 -0.80
CA GLY A 16 -7.71 17.63 -2.20
C GLY A 16 -9.21 17.43 -2.38
N VAL A 17 -9.66 17.54 -3.63
CA VAL A 17 -11.09 17.63 -4.01
C VAL A 17 -11.77 16.24 -4.06
N TYR A 18 -10.97 15.19 -3.92
CA TYR A 18 -11.39 13.80 -4.05
C TYR A 18 -11.31 13.11 -2.69
N PRO A 19 -12.06 12.01 -2.48
CA PRO A 19 -12.01 11.29 -1.21
C PRO A 19 -10.61 10.77 -0.95
N ASP A 20 -10.11 11.03 0.26
CA ASP A 20 -8.84 10.52 0.75
C ASP A 20 -8.81 8.99 0.70
N VAL A 21 -7.67 8.45 0.28
CA VAL A 21 -7.40 7.02 0.48
C VAL A 21 -7.17 6.78 1.96
N LEU A 22 -7.98 5.89 2.54
CA LEU A 22 -7.89 5.53 3.95
C LEU A 22 -7.10 4.23 4.10
N ILE A 23 -6.22 4.20 5.11
CA ILE A 23 -5.43 3.04 5.50
C ILE A 23 -5.98 2.52 6.83
N ASN A 24 -6.60 1.35 6.81
CA ASN A 24 -7.31 0.75 7.95
C ASN A 24 -6.77 -0.64 8.30
N ASN A 25 -7.17 -1.15 9.47
CA ASN A 25 -6.91 -2.53 9.92
C ASN A 25 -5.42 -2.93 9.88
N ILE A 26 -4.54 -2.02 10.30
CA ILE A 26 -3.09 -2.21 10.23
C ILE A 26 -2.65 -3.18 11.33
N THR A 27 -2.00 -4.27 10.94
CA THR A 27 -1.37 -5.22 11.85
C THR A 27 0.06 -5.50 11.39
N VAL A 28 0.97 -5.64 12.35
CA VAL A 28 2.37 -5.97 12.08
C VAL A 28 2.69 -7.23 12.87
N ALA A 29 3.22 -8.24 12.18
CA ALA A 29 3.51 -9.53 12.78
C ALA A 29 4.82 -10.12 12.26
N LYS A 30 5.43 -10.98 13.08
CA LYS A 30 6.50 -11.88 12.66
C LYS A 30 5.87 -13.02 11.85
N LYS A 31 6.30 -13.24 10.61
CA LYS A 31 5.87 -14.36 9.75
C LYS A 31 7.09 -15.02 9.13
N LYS A 32 7.38 -16.26 9.52
CA LYS A 32 8.60 -16.99 9.12
C LYS A 32 9.85 -16.15 9.44
N GLU A 33 10.69 -15.89 8.44
CA GLU A 33 11.93 -15.11 8.54
C GLU A 33 11.73 -13.60 8.29
N ALA A 34 10.49 -13.08 8.33
CA ALA A 34 10.21 -11.68 8.01
C ALA A 34 9.28 -11.01 9.03
N ILE A 35 9.36 -9.67 9.11
CA ILE A 35 8.28 -8.84 9.61
C ILE A 35 7.37 -8.50 8.44
N VAL A 36 6.07 -8.71 8.64
CA VAL A 36 5.03 -8.52 7.64
C VAL A 36 4.00 -7.53 8.18
N ALA A 37 3.63 -6.56 7.35
CA ALA A 37 2.53 -5.65 7.61
C ALA A 37 1.31 -6.07 6.79
N ASN A 38 0.15 -6.10 7.44
CA ASN A 38 -1.14 -6.30 6.79
C ASN A 38 -2.00 -5.07 7.02
N PHE A 39 -2.67 -4.58 5.98
CA PHE A 39 -3.56 -3.43 6.06
C PHE A 39 -4.61 -3.47 4.94
N THR A 40 -5.63 -2.64 5.08
CA THR A 40 -6.70 -2.47 4.10
C THR A 40 -6.68 -1.05 3.57
N LEU A 41 -6.87 -0.89 2.25
CA LEU A 41 -7.05 0.40 1.60
C LEU A 41 -8.49 0.55 1.14
N GLU A 42 -9.05 1.73 1.40
CA GLU A 42 -10.37 2.19 0.96
C GLU A 42 -10.21 3.41 0.04
N ASN A 43 -11.21 3.65 -0.81
CA ASN A 43 -11.23 4.75 -1.80
C ASN A 43 -10.06 4.76 -2.80
N LEU A 44 -9.33 3.66 -2.89
CA LEU A 44 -8.20 3.51 -3.83
C LEU A 44 -8.63 3.79 -5.28
N VAL A 45 -9.84 3.38 -5.64
CA VAL A 45 -10.45 3.64 -6.96
C VAL A 45 -11.66 4.54 -6.77
N ASN A 46 -11.43 5.85 -6.76
CA ASN A 46 -12.50 6.86 -6.71
C ASN A 46 -13.09 7.12 -8.11
N PRO A 47 -14.17 7.92 -8.24
CA PRO A 47 -14.83 8.15 -9.51
C PRO A 47 -13.90 8.65 -10.64
N SER A 48 -12.95 9.52 -10.36
CA SER A 48 -12.05 10.07 -11.39
C SER A 48 -11.02 9.04 -11.88
N ILE A 49 -10.42 8.26 -10.97
CA ILE A 49 -9.51 7.17 -11.34
C ILE A 49 -10.27 6.11 -12.14
N ARG A 50 -11.51 5.84 -11.76
CA ARG A 50 -12.40 4.91 -12.45
C ARG A 50 -12.71 5.37 -13.87
N ASP A 51 -13.03 6.64 -14.08
CA ASP A 51 -13.33 7.18 -15.41
C ASP A 51 -12.10 7.05 -16.34
N ILE A 52 -10.88 7.21 -15.80
CA ILE A 52 -9.61 6.93 -16.51
C ILE A 52 -9.50 5.45 -16.90
N ILE A 53 -9.80 4.53 -15.97
CA ILE A 53 -9.77 3.09 -16.28
C ILE A 53 -10.85 2.76 -17.35
N GLN A 54 -12.03 3.38 -17.26
CA GLN A 54 -13.13 3.18 -18.21
C GLN A 54 -12.80 3.69 -19.61
N SER A 55 -11.98 4.74 -19.74
CA SER A 55 -11.50 5.21 -21.05
C SER A 55 -10.49 4.26 -21.70
N GLY A 56 -10.16 3.13 -21.06
CA GLY A 56 -9.26 2.10 -21.57
C GLY A 56 -7.82 2.25 -21.12
N ALA A 57 -7.49 3.24 -20.29
CA ALA A 57 -6.14 3.40 -19.76
C ALA A 57 -5.82 2.31 -18.72
N VAL A 58 -4.58 1.84 -18.70
CA VAL A 58 -4.08 1.01 -17.59
C VAL A 58 -3.62 1.93 -16.47
N VAL A 59 -4.17 1.73 -15.27
CA VAL A 59 -3.78 2.42 -14.05
C VAL A 59 -2.88 1.50 -13.23
N PHE A 60 -1.75 2.02 -12.78
CA PHE A 60 -0.78 1.31 -11.98
C PHE A 60 -0.70 1.92 -10.60
N PHE A 61 -0.53 1.06 -9.61
CA PHE A 61 -0.36 1.40 -8.22
C PHE A 61 0.96 0.80 -7.76
N SER A 62 1.78 1.58 -7.07
CA SER A 62 3.03 1.14 -6.51
C SER A 62 3.11 1.42 -5.02
N PHE A 63 3.69 0.48 -4.28
CA PHE A 63 4.05 0.65 -2.89
C PHE A 63 5.56 0.63 -2.77
N GLU A 64 6.14 1.76 -2.45
CA GLU A 64 7.54 1.84 -2.06
C GLU A 64 7.66 1.58 -0.56
N ILE A 65 8.48 0.59 -0.20
CA ILE A 65 8.76 0.22 1.18
C ILE A 65 10.22 0.55 1.46
N LYS A 66 10.47 1.33 2.50
CA LYS A 66 11.81 1.71 2.98
C LYS A 66 11.93 1.42 4.46
N THR A 67 12.84 0.55 4.85
CA THR A 67 13.01 0.14 6.24
C THR A 67 14.38 0.49 6.77
N ARG A 68 14.37 1.09 7.96
CA ARG A 68 15.56 1.41 8.74
C ARG A 68 15.58 0.62 10.04
N VAL A 69 16.76 0.20 10.47
CA VAL A 69 17.00 -0.40 11.79
C VAL A 69 18.13 0.37 12.45
N ASN A 70 17.93 0.85 13.67
CA ASN A 70 18.86 1.76 14.35
C ASN A 70 19.30 2.93 13.43
N SER A 71 18.34 3.53 12.73
CA SER A 71 18.53 4.63 11.75
C SER A 71 19.31 4.28 10.48
N VAL A 72 19.79 3.05 10.31
CA VAL A 72 20.48 2.59 9.09
C VAL A 72 19.46 1.98 8.12
N ALA A 73 19.48 2.38 6.85
CA ALA A 73 18.64 1.78 5.82
C ALA A 73 19.10 0.35 5.51
N VAL A 74 18.20 -0.63 5.62
CA VAL A 74 18.54 -2.05 5.49
C VAL A 74 17.69 -2.82 4.47
N PHE A 75 16.57 -2.23 4.04
CA PHE A 75 15.68 -2.85 3.08
C PHE A 75 14.91 -1.80 2.30
N GLN A 76 14.84 -1.97 0.99
CA GLN A 76 14.00 -1.19 0.11
C GLN A 76 13.41 -2.12 -0.95
N THR A 77 12.11 -2.00 -1.20
CA THR A 77 11.44 -2.74 -2.26
C THR A 77 10.27 -1.94 -2.83
N ASN A 78 9.84 -2.34 -4.02
CA ASN A 78 8.63 -1.81 -4.64
C ASN A 78 7.70 -2.96 -5.01
N ILE A 79 6.42 -2.83 -4.66
CA ILE A 79 5.37 -3.78 -5.03
C ILE A 79 4.41 -3.07 -5.97
N TYR A 80 4.04 -3.71 -7.07
CA TYR A 80 3.21 -3.12 -8.11
C TYR A 80 1.98 -3.98 -8.37
N PHE A 81 0.87 -3.31 -8.67
CA PHE A 81 -0.27 -3.94 -9.33
C PHE A 81 -0.92 -2.93 -10.28
N SER A 82 -1.69 -3.42 -11.22
CA SER A 82 -2.40 -2.58 -12.18
C SER A 82 -3.88 -2.93 -12.22
N ILE A 83 -4.68 -1.97 -12.69
CA ILE A 83 -6.07 -2.13 -13.03
C ILE A 83 -6.24 -1.70 -14.48
N SER A 84 -6.83 -2.57 -15.29
CA SER A 84 -7.14 -2.28 -16.70
C SER A 84 -8.59 -2.63 -17.00
N ASN A 85 -9.18 -1.97 -18.00
CA ASN A 85 -10.47 -2.34 -18.55
C ASN A 85 -10.28 -3.03 -19.90
N LYS A 86 -10.84 -4.23 -20.07
CA LYS A 86 -10.94 -4.90 -21.36
C LYS A 86 -12.38 -5.39 -21.54
N GLN A 87 -13.04 -4.98 -22.61
CA GLN A 87 -14.41 -5.41 -22.93
C GLN A 87 -15.41 -5.22 -21.77
N ASN A 88 -15.35 -4.07 -21.08
CA ASN A 88 -16.18 -3.74 -19.91
C ASN A 88 -15.97 -4.64 -18.68
N MET A 89 -14.83 -5.33 -18.60
CA MET A 89 -14.38 -6.06 -17.41
C MET A 89 -13.12 -5.42 -16.85
N PHE A 90 -13.08 -5.25 -15.53
CA PHE A 90 -11.92 -4.70 -14.83
C PHE A 90 -10.99 -5.81 -14.35
N PHE A 91 -9.71 -5.72 -14.66
CA PHE A 91 -8.71 -6.73 -14.31
C PHE A 91 -7.71 -6.20 -13.29
N LEU A 92 -7.57 -6.89 -12.16
CA LEU A 92 -6.46 -6.67 -11.21
C LEU A 92 -5.24 -7.48 -11.66
N GLY A 93 -4.23 -6.83 -12.20
CA GLY A 93 -3.11 -7.50 -12.87
C GLY A 93 -3.61 -8.41 -14.01
N ASN A 94 -3.13 -9.65 -14.07
CA ASN A 94 -3.46 -10.60 -15.15
C ASN A 94 -4.59 -11.59 -14.84
N SER A 95 -5.16 -11.59 -13.63
CA SER A 95 -5.77 -12.83 -13.11
C SER A 95 -7.20 -12.73 -12.56
N LYS A 96 -7.78 -11.54 -12.38
CA LYS A 96 -9.13 -11.43 -11.79
C LYS A 96 -10.00 -10.35 -12.43
N SER A 97 -11.07 -10.77 -13.11
CA SER A 97 -12.11 -9.87 -13.57
C SER A 97 -13.06 -9.48 -12.44
N LEU A 98 -13.47 -8.22 -12.41
CA LEU A 98 -14.43 -7.65 -11.46
C LEU A 98 -15.48 -6.85 -12.23
N THR A 99 -16.72 -6.89 -11.73
CA THR A 99 -17.75 -5.93 -12.15
C THR A 99 -17.43 -4.56 -11.60
N PHE A 100 -18.07 -3.53 -12.17
CA PHE A 100 -17.90 -2.14 -11.76
C PHE A 100 -18.19 -1.93 -10.26
N ASP A 101 -19.36 -2.35 -9.78
CA ASP A 101 -19.75 -2.20 -8.37
C ASP A 101 -18.82 -2.99 -7.44
N ALA A 102 -18.27 -4.11 -7.92
CA ALA A 102 -17.31 -4.90 -7.15
C ALA A 102 -15.92 -4.26 -7.10
N LEU A 103 -15.58 -3.37 -8.02
CA LEU A 103 -14.30 -2.65 -8.03
C LEU A 103 -14.32 -1.44 -7.09
N THR A 104 -15.38 -0.63 -7.14
CA THR A 104 -15.53 0.59 -6.32
C THR A 104 -15.69 0.27 -4.84
N ASN A 105 -16.42 -0.79 -4.51
CA ASN A 105 -16.60 -1.26 -3.13
C ASN A 105 -15.49 -2.21 -2.67
N LYS A 106 -14.44 -2.39 -3.48
CA LYS A 106 -13.38 -3.33 -3.15
C LYS A 106 -12.52 -2.79 -2.02
N LEU A 107 -12.50 -3.52 -0.92
CA LEU A 107 -11.44 -3.37 0.08
C LEU A 107 -10.16 -4.02 -0.43
N PHE A 108 -9.13 -3.21 -0.67
CA PHE A 108 -7.83 -3.70 -1.13
C PHE A 108 -7.00 -4.13 0.09
N ARG A 109 -7.05 -5.42 0.40
CA ARG A 109 -6.21 -6.02 1.45
C ARG A 109 -4.82 -6.28 0.92
N GLN A 110 -3.82 -5.81 1.65
CA GLN A 110 -2.42 -5.98 1.30
C GLN A 110 -1.65 -6.67 2.42
N GLU A 111 -0.81 -7.63 2.05
CA GLU A 111 0.19 -8.25 2.91
C GLU A 111 1.57 -7.93 2.32
N MET A 112 2.45 -7.28 3.09
CA MET A 112 3.75 -6.83 2.61
C MET A 112 4.88 -7.20 3.57
N VAL A 113 5.98 -7.71 3.02
CA VAL A 113 7.22 -7.87 3.77
C VAL A 113 7.84 -6.50 4.00
N VAL A 114 7.97 -6.10 5.26
CA VAL A 114 8.58 -4.82 5.64
C VAL A 114 9.99 -4.98 6.18
N LEU A 115 10.36 -6.16 6.67
CA LEU A 115 11.75 -6.45 7.03
C LEU A 115 12.06 -7.95 6.83
N PRO A 116 12.80 -8.32 5.76
CA PRO A 116 13.25 -9.70 5.58
C PRO A 116 14.44 -10.01 6.50
N GLY A 117 14.56 -11.27 6.92
CA GLY A 117 15.66 -11.77 7.73
C GLY A 117 15.78 -11.07 9.09
N TYR A 118 14.66 -10.75 9.75
CA TYR A 118 14.68 -9.82 10.90
C TYR A 118 15.54 -10.32 12.08
N LYS A 119 15.75 -11.63 12.20
CA LYS A 119 16.55 -12.26 13.28
C LYS A 119 17.98 -11.72 13.35
N LYS A 120 18.60 -11.37 12.22
CA LYS A 120 19.99 -10.87 12.20
C LYS A 120 20.16 -9.50 12.87
N TYR A 121 19.06 -8.81 13.16
CA TYR A 121 19.08 -7.49 13.79
C TYR A 121 18.82 -7.54 15.30
N GLY A 122 18.61 -8.72 15.90
CA GLY A 122 18.45 -8.88 17.34
C GLY A 122 17.38 -7.97 17.95
N LYS A 123 17.65 -7.41 19.14
CA LYS A 123 16.75 -6.51 19.88
C LYS A 123 16.76 -5.04 19.40
N SER A 124 16.80 -4.81 18.09
CA SER A 124 16.88 -3.45 17.52
C SER A 124 15.52 -2.80 17.33
N ALA A 125 15.49 -1.46 17.34
CA ALA A 125 14.34 -0.69 16.91
C ALA A 125 14.37 -0.52 15.38
N GLY A 126 13.19 -0.60 14.75
CA GLY A 126 13.05 -0.41 13.32
C GLY A 126 11.87 0.47 12.96
N THR A 127 11.99 1.13 11.81
CA THR A 127 10.94 1.94 11.20
C THR A 127 10.81 1.54 9.74
N ALA A 128 9.61 1.16 9.32
CA ALA A 128 9.28 0.95 7.92
C ALA A 128 8.35 2.05 7.44
N GLN A 129 8.75 2.75 6.38
CA GLN A 129 7.94 3.71 5.65
C GLN A 129 7.35 3.02 4.43
N ILE A 130 6.04 3.14 4.25
CA ILE A 130 5.31 2.69 3.07
C ILE A 130 4.69 3.90 2.39
N LEU A 131 5.05 4.11 1.13
CA LEU A 131 4.56 5.20 0.28
C LEU A 131 3.75 4.58 -0.86
N LEU A 132 2.50 5.01 -1.01
CA LEU A 132 1.65 4.61 -2.12
C LEU A 132 1.73 5.67 -3.22
N SER A 133 1.88 5.22 -4.47
CA SER A 133 1.84 6.08 -5.65
C SER A 133 0.95 5.48 -6.74
N ILE A 134 0.47 6.34 -7.64
CA ILE A 134 -0.41 5.97 -8.75
C ILE A 134 0.01 6.69 -10.03
N TYR A 135 -0.07 5.97 -11.14
CA TYR A 135 0.19 6.51 -12.47
C TYR A 135 -0.71 5.80 -13.48
N ALA A 136 -1.00 6.44 -14.60
CA ALA A 136 -1.73 5.83 -15.70
C ALA A 136 -0.95 5.96 -17.00
N GLU A 137 -1.16 5.03 -17.92
CA GLU A 137 -0.54 5.12 -19.25
C GLU A 137 -0.90 6.44 -19.92
N ASN A 138 0.13 7.16 -20.38
CA ASN A 138 -0.02 8.41 -21.12
C ASN A 138 -0.72 9.55 -20.36
N ILE A 139 -0.92 9.42 -19.05
CA ILE A 139 -1.46 10.49 -18.20
C ILE A 139 -0.43 10.82 -17.12
N PRO A 140 0.24 11.98 -17.22
CA PRO A 140 1.19 12.43 -16.21
C PRO A 140 0.48 12.68 -14.87
N ASN A 141 1.07 12.14 -13.80
CA ASN A 141 0.72 12.38 -12.39
C ASN A 141 -0.79 12.43 -12.07
N ILE A 142 -1.37 11.27 -11.78
CA ILE A 142 -2.76 11.16 -11.29
C ILE A 142 -2.86 11.05 -9.77
N SER A 143 -1.76 11.32 -9.04
CA SER A 143 -1.73 11.21 -7.57
C SER A 143 -2.63 12.23 -6.88
N ASP A 144 -2.79 13.41 -7.48
CA ASP A 144 -3.65 14.48 -6.95
C ASP A 144 -5.13 14.10 -6.98
N LEU A 145 -5.48 13.03 -7.70
CA LEU A 145 -6.82 12.48 -7.70
C LEU A 145 -7.17 11.79 -6.39
N TRP A 146 -6.24 11.53 -5.47
CA TRP A 146 -6.54 10.86 -4.20
C TRP A 146 -6.86 11.78 -3.03
N GLY A 147 -6.90 13.10 -3.23
CA GLY A 147 -7.06 14.03 -2.12
C GLY A 147 -5.76 14.19 -1.31
N ASN A 148 -5.12 13.05 -0.99
CA ASN A 148 -3.87 12.93 -0.26
C ASN A 148 -2.82 12.09 -1.04
N GLN A 149 -1.58 12.09 -0.56
CA GLN A 149 -0.56 11.11 -0.95
C GLN A 149 -0.41 10.09 0.19
N PRO A 150 -0.98 8.88 0.08
CA PRO A 150 -1.08 7.99 1.22
C PRO A 150 0.29 7.49 1.65
N ARG A 151 0.65 7.79 2.90
CA ARG A 151 1.88 7.35 3.56
C ARG A 151 1.53 6.67 4.86
N MET A 152 2.23 5.58 5.14
CA MET A 152 2.20 4.90 6.42
C MET A 152 3.61 4.77 6.98
N GLU A 153 3.77 5.01 8.27
CA GLU A 153 4.99 4.74 9.00
C GLU A 153 4.72 3.70 10.09
N LEU A 154 5.52 2.65 10.12
CA LEU A 154 5.42 1.54 11.04
C LEU A 154 6.67 1.51 11.91
N ASN A 155 6.51 1.92 13.15
CA ASN A 155 7.55 1.76 14.16
C ASN A 155 7.39 0.40 14.82
N PHE A 156 8.49 -0.34 15.00
CA PHE A 156 8.48 -1.65 15.65
C PHE A 156 9.75 -1.88 16.47
N GLN A 157 9.61 -2.58 17.60
CA GLN A 157 10.72 -3.08 18.39
C GLN A 157 10.86 -4.57 18.15
N LEU A 158 12.04 -5.02 17.71
CA LEU A 158 12.34 -6.43 17.68
C LEU A 158 12.60 -6.88 19.13
N LYS A 159 11.79 -7.82 19.62
CA LYS A 159 12.03 -8.56 20.86
C LYS A 159 12.48 -9.97 20.52
N GLU A 160 13.33 -10.56 21.35
CA GLU A 160 13.71 -11.98 21.27
C GLU A 160 12.45 -12.87 21.28
#